data_AF-A0A2V6JA21-F1
#
_entry.id   AF-A0A2V6JA21-F1
#
_cell.length_a   1.000
_cell.length_b   1.000
_cell.length_c   1.000
_cell.angle_alpha   90.00
_cell.angle_beta   90.00
_cell.angle_gamma   90.00
#
_symmetry.space_group_name_H-M   'P 1'
#
loop_
_entity.id
_entity.type
_entity.pdbx_description
1 polymer ?
#
loop_
_entity_poly.entity_id
_entity_poly.type
_entity_poly.pdbx_seq_one_letter_code
_entity_poly.pdbx_strand_id
1 'polypeptide(L)'
;MRDGVKAVELAKEVVERAGHANVIVLRTLASGYAESGRFTEAIETAQQALQLAVAQGSSALTEDLQLNIANYQRGLPLRDPGAVNRSSAPR
;
A
#
# COMPACT_ATOMS: atom_id res chain seq x y z
N MET A 1 39.73 0.21 7.27
CA MET A 1 38.54 0.15 8.16
C MET A 1 37.60 1.31 7.84
N ARG A 2 36.95 1.30 6.67
CA ARG A 2 36.06 2.42 6.25
C ARG A 2 34.85 1.99 5.40
N ASP A 3 34.43 0.73 5.48
CA ASP A 3 33.35 0.20 4.63
C ASP A 3 32.14 -0.32 5.41
N GLY A 4 32.24 -0.48 6.73
CA GLY A 4 31.13 -0.98 7.55
C GLY A 4 29.94 -0.02 7.62
N VAL A 5 30.18 1.27 7.77
CA VAL A 5 29.11 2.28 7.90
C VAL A 5 28.36 2.49 6.57
N LYS A 6 29.08 2.49 5.44
CA LYS A 6 28.46 2.59 4.10
C LYS A 6 27.65 1.35 3.73
N ALA A 7 28.14 0.16 4.09
CA ALA A 7 27.42 -1.09 3.86
C ALA A 7 26.10 -1.15 4.67
N VAL A 8 26.12 -0.65 5.91
CA VAL A 8 24.91 -0.56 6.74
C VAL A 8 23.90 0.44 6.17
N GLU A 9 24.35 1.60 5.69
CA GLU A 9 23.45 2.60 5.12
C GLU A 9 22.79 2.10 3.82
N LEU A 10 23.56 1.47 2.94
CA LEU A 10 23.03 0.84 1.73
C LEU A 10 22.06 -0.31 2.07
N ALA A 11 22.37 -1.12 3.07
CA ALA A 11 21.48 -2.20 3.52
C ALA A 11 20.16 -1.64 4.08
N LYS A 12 20.20 -0.53 4.83
CA LYS A 12 19.00 0.16 5.31
C LYS A 12 18.15 0.69 4.15
N GLU A 13 18.76 1.35 3.17
CA GLU A 13 18.02 1.88 2.02
C GLU A 13 17.34 0.76 1.21
N VAL A 14 18.03 -0.39 1.05
CA VAL A 14 17.44 -1.57 0.40
C VAL A 14 16.28 -2.15 1.21
N VAL A 15 16.42 -2.23 2.54
CA VAL A 15 15.35 -2.71 3.43
C VAL A 15 14.15 -1.77 3.43
N GLU A 16 14.36 -0.45 3.44
CA GLU A 16 13.29 0.54 3.36
C GLU A 16 12.56 0.47 2.01
N ARG A 17 13.30 0.39 0.89
CA ARG A 17 12.70 0.23 -0.44
C ARG A 17 11.91 -1.07 -0.56
N ALA A 18 12.43 -2.17 -0.05
CA ALA A 18 11.74 -3.46 -0.04
C ALA A 18 10.48 -3.41 0.84
N GLY A 19 10.56 -2.76 2.00
CA GLY A 19 9.42 -2.48 2.86
C GLY A 19 8.34 -1.69 2.14
N HIS A 20 8.72 -0.61 1.46
CA HIS A 20 7.79 0.25 0.73
C HIS A 20 7.08 -0.52 -0.39
N ALA A 21 7.84 -1.32 -1.15
CA ALA A 21 7.26 -2.18 -2.18
C ALA A 21 6.22 -3.15 -1.60
N ASN A 22 6.50 -3.74 -0.43
CA ASN A 22 5.54 -4.61 0.26
C ASN A 22 4.25 -3.87 0.66
N VAL A 23 4.34 -2.63 1.14
CA VAL A 23 3.15 -1.83 1.47
C VAL A 23 2.30 -1.57 0.22
N ILE A 24 2.93 -1.18 -0.90
CA ILE A 24 2.22 -0.88 -2.15
C ILE A 24 1.54 -2.13 -2.73
N VAL A 25 2.19 -3.29 -2.66
CA VAL A 25 1.60 -4.57 -3.10
C VAL A 25 0.36 -4.90 -2.27
N LEU A 26 0.44 -4.81 -0.94
CA LEU A 26 -0.70 -5.10 -0.06
C LEU A 26 -1.84 -4.09 -0.26
N ARG A 27 -1.54 -2.79 -0.43
CA ARG A 27 -2.54 -1.77 -0.76
C ARG A 27 -3.29 -2.08 -2.06
N THR A 28 -2.56 -2.53 -3.08
CA THR A 28 -3.13 -2.90 -4.38
C THR A 28 -4.03 -4.13 -4.26
N LEU A 29 -3.57 -5.15 -3.52
CA LEU A 29 -4.35 -6.36 -3.26
C LEU A 29 -5.64 -6.04 -2.48
N ALA A 30 -5.56 -5.20 -1.45
CA ALA A 30 -6.73 -4.74 -0.70
C ALA A 30 -7.75 -4.04 -1.61
N SER A 31 -7.28 -3.21 -2.54
CA SER A 31 -8.15 -2.53 -3.51
C SER A 31 -8.86 -3.54 -4.43
N GLY A 32 -8.14 -4.54 -4.95
CA GLY A 32 -8.72 -5.60 -5.77
C GLY A 32 -9.76 -6.45 -5.03
N TYR A 33 -9.55 -6.72 -3.74
CA TYR A 33 -10.56 -7.37 -2.90
C TYR A 33 -11.81 -6.50 -2.74
N ALA A 34 -11.64 -5.20 -2.48
CA ALA A 34 -12.76 -4.28 -2.35
C ALA A 34 -13.56 -4.12 -3.67
N GLU A 35 -12.88 -4.04 -4.80
CA GLU A 35 -13.51 -4.01 -6.14
C GLU A 35 -14.31 -5.28 -6.44
N SER A 36 -13.89 -6.42 -5.89
CA SER A 36 -14.59 -7.70 -6.00
C SER A 36 -15.70 -7.88 -4.95
N GLY A 37 -15.99 -6.85 -4.14
CA GLY A 37 -16.97 -6.90 -3.05
C GLY A 37 -16.52 -7.69 -1.81
N ARG A 38 -15.26 -8.14 -1.78
CA ARG A 38 -14.65 -8.91 -0.68
C ARG A 38 -14.08 -7.96 0.38
N PHE A 39 -14.96 -7.16 0.99
CA PHE A 39 -14.54 -6.07 1.89
C PHE A 39 -13.81 -6.53 3.14
N THR A 40 -14.15 -7.69 3.71
CA THR A 40 -13.44 -8.24 4.88
C THR A 40 -11.97 -8.45 4.57
N GLU A 41 -11.66 -9.10 3.45
CA GLU A 41 -10.28 -9.39 3.03
C GLU A 41 -9.54 -8.13 2.60
N ALA A 42 -10.27 -7.15 2.03
CA ALA A 42 -9.72 -5.83 1.75
C ALA A 42 -9.25 -5.12 3.03
N ILE A 43 -10.06 -5.16 4.11
CA ILE A 43 -9.73 -4.57 5.41
C ILE A 43 -8.53 -5.28 6.03
N GLU A 44 -8.54 -6.62 6.08
CA GLU A 44 -7.43 -7.40 6.66
C GLU A 44 -6.11 -7.12 5.93
N THR A 45 -6.14 -7.10 4.60
CA THR A 45 -4.96 -6.82 3.77
C THR A 45 -4.47 -5.38 3.97
N ALA A 46 -5.38 -4.40 4.02
CA ALA A 46 -5.02 -3.00 4.25
C ALA A 46 -4.47 -2.77 5.67
N GLN A 47 -4.93 -3.52 6.68
CA GLN A 47 -4.38 -3.47 8.04
C GLN A 47 -2.95 -4.01 8.10
N GLN A 48 -2.64 -5.08 7.37
CA GLN A 48 -1.25 -5.57 7.25
C GLN A 48 -0.35 -4.53 6.60
N ALA A 49 -0.81 -3.89 5.52
CA ALA A 49 -0.10 -2.78 4.88
C ALA A 49 0.14 -1.63 5.87
N LEU A 50 -0.86 -1.31 6.70
CA LEU A 50 -0.80 -0.22 7.68
C LEU A 50 0.26 -0.52 8.75
N GLN A 51 0.32 -1.74 9.25
CA GLN A 51 1.35 -2.13 10.22
C GLN A 51 2.76 -1.98 9.65
N LEU A 52 2.96 -2.36 8.38
CA LEU A 52 4.25 -2.17 7.71
C LEU A 52 4.58 -0.69 7.47
N ALA A 53 3.59 0.13 7.09
CA ALA A 53 3.76 1.57 6.90
C ALA A 53 4.16 2.28 8.21
N VAL A 54 3.52 1.90 9.32
CA VAL A 54 3.86 2.39 10.66
C VAL A 54 5.27 1.96 11.07
N ALA A 55 5.63 0.69 10.82
CA ALA A 55 6.98 0.18 11.12
C ALA A 55 8.07 0.88 10.29
N GLN A 56 7.73 1.36 9.09
CA GLN A 56 8.61 2.14 8.23
C GLN A 56 8.61 3.64 8.56
N GLY A 57 7.80 4.09 9.51
CA GLY A 57 7.67 5.52 9.84
C GLY A 57 7.07 6.37 8.72
N SER A 58 6.37 5.75 7.75
CA SER A 58 5.79 6.47 6.62
C SER A 58 4.40 7.00 6.97
N SER A 59 4.34 8.24 7.45
CA SER A 59 3.07 8.90 7.82
C SER A 59 2.10 8.99 6.64
N ALA A 60 2.60 9.34 5.45
CA ALA A 60 1.77 9.45 4.25
C ALA A 60 1.07 8.12 3.92
N LEU A 61 1.80 7.00 3.89
CA LEU A 61 1.21 5.68 3.65
C LEU A 61 0.24 5.27 4.76
N THR A 62 0.56 5.62 6.01
CA THR A 62 -0.27 5.32 7.17
C THR A 62 -1.63 6.00 7.06
N GLU A 63 -1.68 7.30 6.74
CA GLU A 63 -2.91 8.06 6.54
C GLU A 63 -3.73 7.53 5.36
N ASP A 64 -3.08 7.26 4.23
CA ASP A 64 -3.72 6.71 3.03
C ASP A 64 -4.42 5.37 3.34
N LEU A 65 -3.73 4.47 4.05
CA LEU A 65 -4.25 3.15 4.41
C LEU A 65 -5.38 3.22 5.44
N GLN A 66 -5.31 4.13 6.40
CA GLN A 66 -6.42 4.36 7.34
C GLN A 66 -7.69 4.81 6.60
N LEU A 67 -7.54 5.70 5.63
CA LEU A 67 -8.66 6.18 4.81
C LEU A 67 -9.25 5.05 3.94
N ASN A 68 -8.40 4.19 3.39
CA ASN A 68 -8.82 3.01 2.63
C ASN A 68 -9.61 2.03 3.50
N ILE A 69 -9.11 1.72 4.71
CA ILE A 69 -9.82 0.85 5.66
C ILE A 69 -11.19 1.42 6.00
N ALA A 70 -11.29 2.73 6.28
CA ALA A 70 -12.57 3.38 6.57
C ALA A 70 -13.56 3.29 5.40
N ASN A 71 -13.09 3.40 4.15
CA ASN A 71 -13.93 3.20 2.97
C ASN A 71 -14.40 1.75 2.83
N TYR A 72 -13.51 0.77 3.01
CA TYR A 72 -13.87 -0.64 2.92
C TYR A 72 -14.86 -1.06 4.00
N GLN A 73 -14.75 -0.52 5.23
CA GLN A 73 -15.72 -0.71 6.30
C GLN A 73 -17.12 -0.19 5.94
N ARG A 74 -17.21 0.80 5.06
CA ARG A 74 -18.47 1.35 4.55
C ARG A 74 -18.96 0.64 3.28
N GLY A 75 -18.27 -0.40 2.84
CA GLY A 75 -18.57 -1.11 1.58
C GLY A 75 -18.28 -0.25 0.34
N LEU A 76 -17.43 0.77 0.46
CA LEU A 76 -17.05 1.63 -0.64
C LEU A 76 -15.71 1.15 -1.19
N PRO A 77 -15.63 0.65 -2.43
CA PRO A 77 -14.34 0.39 -3.07
C PRO A 77 -13.59 1.71 -3.26
N LEU A 78 -12.27 1.66 -3.19
CA LEU A 78 -11.45 2.82 -3.51
C LEU A 78 -11.58 3.08 -5.00
N ARG A 79 -12.26 4.16 -5.39
CA ARG A 79 -12.10 4.68 -6.75
C ARG A 79 -10.78 5.40 -6.79
N ASP A 80 -9.76 4.75 -7.34
CA ASP A 80 -8.58 5.47 -7.82
C ASP A 80 -9.04 6.34 -9.01
N PRO A 81 -9.01 7.69 -8.92
CA PRO A 81 -9.32 8.54 -10.08
C PRO A 81 -8.36 8.34 -11.25
N GLY A 82 -7.28 7.54 -11.12
CA GLY A 82 -6.38 7.16 -12.20
C GLY A 82 -6.84 5.95 -13.04
N ALA A 83 -7.86 5.19 -12.62
CA ALA A 83 -8.35 4.03 -13.37
C ALA A 83 -9.37 4.40 -14.48
N VAL A 84 -9.94 5.61 -14.46
CA VAL A 84 -10.95 6.03 -15.46
C VAL A 84 -10.34 6.52 -16.78
N ASN A 85 -9.02 6.69 -16.89
CA ASN A 85 -8.37 7.06 -18.17
C ASN A 85 -7.78 5.88 -18.95
N ARG A 86 -8.34 4.66 -18.83
CA ARG A 86 -8.04 3.54 -19.74
C ARG A 86 -9.25 2.98 -20.49
N SER A 87 -10.40 3.66 -20.40
CA SER A 87 -11.66 3.16 -20.97
C SER A 87 -12.40 4.20 -21.81
N SER A 88 -11.69 4.81 -22.76
CA SER A 88 -12.26 5.43 -23.98
C SER A 88 -11.27 5.16 -25.13
N ALA A 89 -11.14 3.92 -25.64
CA ALA A 89 -11.95 3.24 -26.70
C ALA A 89 -11.95 3.98 -28.07
N PRO A 90 -12.05 3.34 -29.26
CA PRO A 90 -11.89 1.94 -29.70
C PRO A 90 -10.85 1.80 -30.86
N ARG A 91 -10.90 0.69 -31.63
CA ARG A 91 -10.03 0.29 -32.76
C ARG A 91 -9.54 1.38 -33.70
#